data_AF-D8MAS5-F1
#
_entry.id   AF-D8MAS5-F1
#
_cell.length_a   1.000
_cell.length_b   1.000
_cell.length_c   1.000
_cell.angle_alpha   90.00
_cell.angle_beta   90.00
_cell.angle_gamma   90.00
#
_symmetry.space_group_name_H-M   'P 1'
#
loop_
_entity.id
_entity.type
_entity.pdbx_description
1 polymer ?
#
loop_
_entity_poly.entity_id
_entity_poly.type
_entity_poly.pdbx_seq_one_letter_code
_entity_poly.pdbx_strand_id
1 'polypeptide(L)'
;MNSAALQILEQFNAAFTQFLDPATPQDQRNAIDQAFMDFEKQPDAWKICLELMDLTDNSNIHLVIQNTFIYVMKHSWFQLDDASRKIIHEKEISFYISHYNSYPSSIMQLTAKSIAWISVMEGDASLQDVLSFIATGLQNAMNCDSQLLLLLVMLEEIYEAGDSIPLLTDRKESVERLISESVSGIIKSVSLNASTIELSLQIILLLIPHNNLSQVLDPSVIKPLFKLIYDYTNPLSLESIKCINELLMKRLIPYSYRNVYNLIINTITSIIDTLSEHTDDIPIIYVKRLNVMIFQLASNYISAIAFNPEFNFLGFLQSLVKFTRAQTEPRCYLQLSQIWSVALDYLLQNNWDNAEQASFPDLLHFVLSLVLQSNHHPILAASDPSQDFLEEEGDVLQDEPGCREADLLDDVTGDFIEIPASAIEDLSEAGRVLHRSLLLLSKLLLFPSVYCRCAGSVWELCRGSLQAAAREIGSGELPPLVIKDYCTVLRLLSCVDFRERNLEALVLLSQIIQ
;
A
#
# COMPACT_ATOMS: atom_id res chain seq x y z
N MET A 1 -3.26 49.96 -19.74
CA MET A 1 -3.31 49.19 -18.48
C MET A 1 -2.16 48.17 -18.38
N ASN A 2 -1.68 47.55 -19.47
CA ASN A 2 -0.57 46.57 -19.42
C ASN A 2 0.78 47.03 -18.82
N SER A 3 1.17 48.31 -18.85
CA SER A 3 2.52 48.70 -18.39
C SER A 3 2.71 48.62 -16.87
N ALA A 4 1.66 48.87 -16.09
CA ALA A 4 1.74 48.84 -14.63
C ALA A 4 1.75 47.41 -14.09
N ALA A 5 0.89 46.53 -14.64
CA ALA A 5 0.85 45.12 -14.27
C ALA A 5 2.16 44.39 -14.63
N LEU A 6 2.76 44.70 -15.79
CA LEU A 6 4.09 44.20 -16.16
C LEU A 6 5.18 44.64 -15.17
N GLN A 7 5.15 45.90 -14.74
CA GLN A 7 6.11 46.41 -13.76
C GLN A 7 5.95 45.73 -12.39
N ILE A 8 4.71 45.46 -11.97
CA ILE A 8 4.42 44.71 -10.74
C ILE A 8 4.91 43.27 -10.87
N LEU A 9 4.69 42.62 -12.03
CA LEU A 9 5.19 41.27 -12.29
C LEU A 9 6.72 41.20 -12.23
N GLU A 10 7.42 42.17 -12.83
CA GLU A 10 8.88 42.26 -12.75
C GLU A 10 9.38 42.40 -11.31
N GLN A 11 8.70 43.21 -10.48
CA GLN A 11 9.02 43.37 -9.06
C GLN A 11 8.77 42.07 -8.29
N PHE A 12 7.67 41.39 -8.56
CA PHE A 12 7.32 40.10 -7.93
C PHE A 12 8.36 39.03 -8.28
N ASN A 13 8.78 38.96 -9.55
CA ASN A 13 9.82 38.04 -10.04
C ASN A 13 11.17 38.31 -9.37
N ALA A 14 11.57 39.58 -9.27
CA ALA A 14 12.82 39.98 -8.64
C ALA A 14 12.82 39.64 -7.15
N ALA A 15 11.73 39.97 -6.43
CA ALA A 15 11.58 39.67 -5.01
C ALA A 15 11.60 38.16 -4.74
N PHE A 16 10.89 37.37 -5.55
CA PHE A 16 10.87 35.92 -5.40
C PHE A 16 12.23 35.27 -5.67
N THR A 17 12.92 35.71 -6.73
CA THR A 17 14.27 35.21 -7.05
C THR A 17 15.26 35.54 -5.93
N GLN A 18 15.19 36.76 -5.39
CA GLN A 18 16.02 37.19 -4.27
C GLN A 18 15.68 36.41 -3.00
N PHE A 19 14.41 36.11 -2.74
CA PHE A 19 14.01 35.33 -1.56
C PHE A 19 14.60 33.92 -1.56
N LEU A 20 14.58 33.25 -2.73
CA LEU A 20 15.09 31.88 -2.89
C LEU A 20 16.62 31.79 -2.94
N ASP A 21 17.35 32.88 -3.21
CA ASP A 21 18.81 32.86 -3.26
C ASP A 21 19.39 32.56 -1.86
N PRO A 22 20.18 31.47 -1.70
CA PRO A 22 20.83 31.13 -0.44
C PRO A 22 21.73 32.25 0.12
N ALA A 23 22.25 33.12 -0.75
CA ALA A 23 23.12 34.23 -0.38
C ALA A 23 22.37 35.47 0.14
N THR A 24 21.04 35.50 0.06
CA THR A 24 20.25 36.66 0.50
C THR A 24 20.26 36.81 2.02
N PRO A 25 20.65 37.98 2.57
CA PRO A 25 20.63 38.25 4.01
C PRO A 25 19.24 38.11 4.63
N GLN A 26 19.17 37.62 5.87
CA GLN A 26 17.90 37.39 6.57
C GLN A 26 17.04 38.67 6.69
N ASP A 27 17.67 39.84 6.92
CA ASP A 27 16.93 41.11 7.01
C ASP A 27 16.22 41.46 5.69
N GLN A 28 16.82 41.12 4.54
CA GLN A 28 16.21 41.32 3.24
C GLN A 28 15.09 40.31 2.98
N ARG A 29 15.24 39.05 3.41
CA ARG A 29 14.16 38.05 3.35
C ARG A 29 12.96 38.48 4.17
N ASN A 30 13.18 38.93 5.41
CA ASN A 30 12.12 39.43 6.28
C ASN A 30 11.40 40.66 5.67
N ALA A 31 12.14 41.55 5.00
CA ALA A 31 11.54 42.69 4.31
C ALA A 31 10.67 42.28 3.11
N ILE A 32 11.10 41.25 2.36
CA ILE A 32 10.33 40.67 1.26
C ILE A 32 9.06 39.98 1.80
N ASP A 33 9.17 39.20 2.87
CA ASP A 33 8.00 38.56 3.52
C ASP A 33 6.99 39.61 4.01
N GLN A 34 7.46 40.68 4.64
CA GLN A 34 6.59 41.77 5.08
C GLN A 34 5.88 42.44 3.90
N ALA A 35 6.57 42.61 2.77
CA ALA A 35 5.97 43.18 1.56
C ALA A 35 4.87 42.27 0.98
N PHE A 36 5.05 40.95 1.01
CA PHE A 36 3.99 40.00 0.62
C PHE A 36 2.79 40.07 1.58
N MET A 37 3.04 40.09 2.90
CA MET A 37 1.97 40.25 3.89
C MET A 37 1.20 41.57 3.75
N ASP A 38 1.88 42.65 3.37
CA ASP A 38 1.26 43.95 3.15
C ASP A 38 0.47 43.98 1.83
N PHE A 39 0.94 43.28 0.80
CA PHE A 39 0.19 43.06 -0.44
C PHE A 39 -1.10 42.28 -0.19
N GLU A 40 -1.06 41.19 0.57
CA GLU A 40 -2.22 40.36 0.89
C GLU A 40 -3.35 41.11 1.61
N LYS A 41 -3.01 42.19 2.34
CA LYS A 41 -3.98 43.04 3.05
C LYS A 41 -4.66 44.07 2.14
N GLN A 42 -4.21 44.25 0.90
CA GLN A 42 -4.79 45.24 -0.01
C GLN A 42 -6.17 44.79 -0.50
N PRO A 43 -7.18 45.68 -0.55
CA PRO A 43 -8.54 45.30 -0.94
C PRO A 43 -8.66 44.85 -2.40
N ASP A 44 -7.81 45.38 -3.29
CA ASP A 44 -7.76 45.02 -4.71
C ASP A 44 -6.69 43.96 -5.04
N ALA A 45 -6.06 43.34 -4.03
CA ALA A 45 -4.98 42.35 -4.23
C ALA A 45 -5.42 41.20 -5.14
N TRP A 46 -6.68 40.76 -5.03
CA TRP A 46 -7.23 39.68 -5.84
C TRP A 46 -7.28 40.00 -7.34
N LYS A 47 -7.56 41.26 -7.73
CA LYS A 47 -7.54 41.69 -9.14
C LYS A 47 -6.12 41.65 -9.68
N ILE A 48 -5.18 42.13 -8.87
CA ILE A 48 -3.76 42.12 -9.22
C ILE A 48 -3.28 40.68 -9.40
N CYS A 49 -3.64 39.76 -8.49
CA CYS A 49 -3.33 38.34 -8.65
C CYS A 49 -3.85 37.79 -9.98
N LEU A 50 -5.14 38.01 -10.31
CA LEU A 50 -5.72 37.53 -11.58
C LEU A 50 -4.99 38.11 -12.80
N GLU A 51 -4.65 39.40 -12.78
CA GLU A 51 -3.88 40.03 -13.87
C GLU A 51 -2.46 39.46 -13.99
N LEU A 52 -1.79 39.21 -12.86
CA LEU A 52 -0.43 38.64 -12.87
C LEU A 52 -0.43 37.19 -13.35
N MET A 53 -1.45 36.40 -13.02
CA MET A 53 -1.61 35.02 -13.51
C MET A 53 -1.79 34.97 -15.03
N ASP A 54 -2.52 35.93 -15.61
CA ASP A 54 -2.69 36.07 -17.06
C ASP A 54 -1.39 36.51 -17.78
N LEU A 55 -0.43 37.10 -17.07
CA LEU A 55 0.79 37.70 -17.64
C LEU A 55 2.07 36.87 -17.46
N THR A 56 2.08 35.92 -16.52
CA THR A 56 3.30 35.18 -16.18
C THR A 56 3.41 33.85 -16.92
N ASP A 57 4.51 33.65 -17.65
CA ASP A 57 4.87 32.37 -18.25
C ASP A 57 5.69 31.48 -17.29
N ASN A 58 6.11 32.01 -16.13
CA ASN A 58 6.93 31.28 -15.17
C ASN A 58 6.04 30.51 -14.18
N SER A 59 6.06 29.18 -14.28
CA SER A 59 5.24 28.30 -13.45
C SER A 59 5.48 28.44 -11.94
N ASN A 60 6.73 28.68 -11.50
CA ASN A 60 7.02 28.82 -10.07
C ASN A 60 6.40 30.11 -9.50
N ILE A 61 6.48 31.20 -10.27
CA ILE A 61 5.86 32.46 -9.89
C ILE A 61 4.33 32.35 -9.95
N HIS A 62 3.80 31.69 -10.97
CA HIS A 62 2.36 31.43 -11.07
C HIS A 62 1.85 30.66 -9.85
N LEU A 63 2.56 29.63 -9.42
CA LEU A 63 2.23 28.84 -8.22
C LEU A 63 2.13 29.72 -6.96
N VAL A 64 3.07 30.65 -6.78
CA VAL A 64 3.07 31.58 -5.64
C VAL A 64 1.89 32.53 -5.73
N ILE A 65 1.65 33.12 -6.91
CA ILE A 65 0.53 34.05 -7.11
C ILE A 65 -0.80 33.33 -6.87
N GLN A 66 -0.98 32.09 -7.32
CA GLN A 66 -2.19 31.28 -7.08
C GLN A 66 -2.39 31.01 -5.58
N ASN A 67 -1.31 30.70 -4.83
CA ASN A 67 -1.41 30.52 -3.38
C ASN A 67 -1.78 31.82 -2.65
N THR A 68 -1.14 32.94 -3.02
CA THR A 68 -1.49 34.27 -2.49
C THR A 68 -2.94 34.61 -2.84
N PHE A 69 -3.41 34.30 -4.04
CA PHE A 69 -4.79 34.48 -4.46
C PHE A 69 -5.75 33.69 -3.56
N ILE A 70 -5.50 32.39 -3.35
CA ILE A 70 -6.31 31.55 -2.46
C ILE A 70 -6.36 32.12 -1.03
N TYR A 71 -5.23 32.60 -0.51
CA TYR A 71 -5.16 33.22 0.80
C TYR A 71 -6.01 34.50 0.86
N VAL A 72 -5.82 35.42 -0.09
CA VAL A 72 -6.60 36.67 -0.18
C VAL A 72 -8.10 36.36 -0.28
N MET A 73 -8.49 35.35 -1.07
CA MET A 73 -9.88 34.91 -1.18
C MET A 73 -10.43 34.43 0.15
N LYS A 74 -9.72 33.54 0.87
CA LYS A 74 -10.17 33.06 2.19
C LYS A 74 -10.43 34.18 3.20
N HIS A 75 -9.64 35.25 3.16
CA HIS A 75 -9.74 36.36 4.13
C HIS A 75 -10.69 37.49 3.71
N SER A 76 -10.89 37.72 2.41
CA SER A 76 -11.66 38.87 1.90
C SER A 76 -13.00 38.50 1.26
N TRP A 77 -13.33 37.22 1.08
CA TRP A 77 -14.52 36.77 0.34
C TRP A 77 -15.83 37.45 0.74
N PHE A 78 -16.12 37.49 2.03
CA PHE A 78 -17.35 38.09 2.56
C PHE A 78 -17.43 39.61 2.41
N GLN A 79 -16.32 40.27 2.07
CA GLN A 79 -16.25 41.71 1.84
C GLN A 79 -16.49 42.06 0.35
N LEU A 80 -16.45 41.05 -0.54
CA LEU A 80 -16.66 41.23 -1.97
C LEU A 80 -18.15 41.32 -2.31
N ASP A 81 -18.49 42.18 -3.27
CA ASP A 81 -19.82 42.23 -3.87
C ASP A 81 -20.09 41.02 -4.78
N ASP A 82 -21.37 40.72 -5.00
CA ASP A 82 -21.78 39.53 -5.76
C ASP A 82 -21.28 39.56 -7.22
N ALA A 83 -21.11 40.74 -7.83
CA ALA A 83 -20.61 40.83 -9.20
C ALA A 83 -19.12 40.48 -9.27
N SER A 84 -18.33 40.96 -8.31
CA SER A 84 -16.90 40.58 -8.19
C SER A 84 -16.74 39.08 -7.94
N ARG A 85 -17.52 38.49 -7.03
CA ARG A 85 -17.45 37.04 -6.74
C ARG A 85 -17.79 36.19 -7.96
N LYS A 86 -18.80 36.59 -8.74
CA LYS A 86 -19.16 35.91 -9.99
C LYS A 86 -18.03 35.98 -11.04
N ILE A 87 -17.41 37.16 -11.22
CA ILE A 87 -16.29 37.33 -12.16
C ILE A 87 -15.12 36.44 -11.76
N ILE A 88 -14.80 36.36 -10.47
CA ILE A 88 -13.73 35.52 -9.94
C ILE A 88 -14.00 34.05 -10.27
N HIS A 89 -15.21 33.57 -9.96
CA HIS A 89 -15.61 32.19 -10.21
C HIS A 89 -15.54 31.82 -11.70
N GLU A 90 -16.08 32.67 -12.58
CA GLU A 90 -16.03 32.47 -14.03
C GLU A 90 -14.60 32.48 -14.57
N LYS A 91 -13.73 33.34 -14.06
CA LYS A 91 -12.31 33.40 -14.44
C LYS A 91 -11.55 32.15 -14.03
N GLU A 92 -11.69 31.68 -12.80
CA GLU A 92 -11.00 30.47 -12.32
C GLU A 92 -11.43 29.23 -13.13
N ILE A 93 -12.74 29.05 -13.36
CA ILE A 93 -13.25 27.94 -14.19
C ILE A 93 -12.73 28.05 -15.63
N SER A 94 -12.80 29.24 -16.23
CA SER A 94 -12.33 29.47 -17.59
C SER A 94 -10.82 29.19 -17.70
N PHE A 95 -10.02 29.66 -16.74
CA PHE A 95 -8.58 29.42 -16.69
C PHE A 95 -8.30 27.92 -16.61
N TYR A 96 -8.95 27.22 -15.68
CA TYR A 96 -8.79 25.78 -15.48
C TYR A 96 -9.05 24.99 -16.76
N ILE A 97 -10.19 25.22 -17.43
CA ILE A 97 -10.57 24.47 -18.63
C ILE A 97 -9.65 24.78 -19.80
N SER A 98 -9.27 26.05 -19.99
CA SER A 98 -8.46 26.47 -21.14
C SER A 98 -6.99 26.10 -21.03
N HIS A 99 -6.46 25.97 -19.81
CA HIS A 99 -5.04 25.80 -19.54
C HIS A 99 -4.66 24.45 -18.90
N TYR A 100 -5.63 23.54 -18.71
CA TYR A 100 -5.42 22.23 -18.08
C TYR A 100 -4.23 21.46 -18.67
N ASN A 101 -4.12 21.44 -20.00
CA ASN A 101 -3.07 20.68 -20.70
C ASN A 101 -1.76 21.47 -20.89
N SER A 102 -1.71 22.76 -20.55
CA SER A 102 -0.55 23.62 -20.79
C SER A 102 0.23 23.97 -19.52
N TYR A 103 -0.42 23.94 -18.35
CA TYR A 103 0.22 24.25 -17.07
C TYR A 103 0.57 22.99 -16.27
N PRO A 104 1.59 23.06 -15.39
CA PRO A 104 1.89 21.99 -14.45
C PRO A 104 0.70 21.55 -13.58
N SER A 105 0.65 20.26 -13.26
CA SER A 105 -0.41 19.66 -12.43
C SER A 105 -0.55 20.33 -11.06
N SER A 106 0.54 20.78 -10.45
CA SER A 106 0.51 21.49 -9.16
C SER A 106 -0.29 22.80 -9.21
N ILE A 107 -0.24 23.53 -10.31
CA ILE A 107 -1.05 24.75 -10.50
C ILE A 107 -2.51 24.35 -10.71
N MET A 108 -2.77 23.37 -11.56
CA MET A 108 -4.15 22.88 -11.80
C MET A 108 -4.80 22.31 -10.54
N GLN A 109 -4.05 21.66 -9.64
CA GLN A 109 -4.52 21.21 -8.33
C GLN A 109 -4.93 22.38 -7.45
N LEU A 110 -4.11 23.44 -7.38
CA LEU A 110 -4.45 24.66 -6.62
C LEU A 110 -5.65 25.39 -7.20
N THR A 111 -5.75 25.50 -8.53
CA THR A 111 -6.93 26.07 -9.20
C THR A 111 -8.18 25.21 -8.94
N ALA A 112 -8.08 23.88 -9.00
CA ALA A 112 -9.18 22.99 -8.65
C ALA A 112 -9.64 23.16 -7.20
N LYS A 113 -8.69 23.32 -6.27
CA LYS A 113 -8.96 23.60 -4.84
C LYS A 113 -9.65 24.94 -4.64
N SER A 114 -9.20 25.98 -5.36
CA SER A 114 -9.83 27.30 -5.41
C SER A 114 -11.27 27.22 -5.91
N ILE A 115 -11.52 26.54 -7.04
CA ILE A 115 -12.85 26.33 -7.61
C ILE A 115 -13.77 25.59 -6.63
N ALA A 116 -13.29 24.49 -6.04
CA ALA A 116 -14.06 23.73 -5.06
C ALA A 116 -14.45 24.59 -3.84
N TRP A 117 -13.50 25.37 -3.32
CA TRP A 117 -13.75 26.28 -2.21
C TRP A 117 -14.75 27.38 -2.56
N ILE A 118 -14.56 28.08 -3.68
CA ILE A 118 -15.46 29.15 -4.17
C ILE A 118 -16.88 28.60 -4.34
N SER A 119 -17.01 27.41 -4.95
CA SER A 119 -18.31 26.78 -5.24
C SER A 119 -19.10 26.52 -3.96
N VAL A 120 -18.43 26.07 -2.91
CA VAL A 120 -19.04 25.85 -1.60
C VAL A 120 -19.43 27.15 -0.92
N MET A 121 -18.61 28.20 -1.04
CA MET A 121 -18.85 29.51 -0.43
C MET A 121 -19.97 30.30 -1.14
N GLU A 122 -20.12 30.17 -2.46
CA GLU A 122 -21.24 30.77 -3.22
C GLU A 122 -22.58 30.07 -2.93
N GLY A 123 -22.54 28.77 -2.64
CA GLY A 123 -23.70 27.99 -2.22
C GLY A 123 -24.10 26.88 -3.18
N ASP A 124 -25.27 26.29 -2.94
CA ASP A 124 -25.67 25.02 -3.57
C ASP A 124 -25.71 25.04 -5.08
N ALA A 125 -26.24 26.12 -5.68
CA ALA A 125 -26.37 26.22 -7.13
C ALA A 125 -24.99 26.15 -7.82
N SER A 126 -24.01 26.87 -7.27
CA SER A 126 -22.63 26.90 -7.79
C SER A 126 -21.95 25.53 -7.66
N LEU A 127 -22.11 24.88 -6.50
CA LEU A 127 -21.63 23.52 -6.30
C LEU A 127 -22.27 22.54 -7.28
N GLN A 128 -23.58 22.62 -7.51
CA GLN A 128 -24.26 21.75 -8.49
C GLN A 128 -23.78 21.98 -9.92
N ASP A 129 -23.46 23.21 -10.31
CA ASP A 129 -22.88 23.51 -11.63
C ASP A 129 -21.54 22.80 -11.81
N VAL A 130 -20.66 22.84 -10.80
CA VAL A 130 -19.39 22.12 -10.80
C VAL A 130 -19.58 20.60 -10.81
N LEU A 131 -20.48 20.06 -9.99
CA LEU A 131 -20.77 18.63 -9.99
C LEU A 131 -21.34 18.17 -11.35
N SER A 132 -22.16 19.00 -12.00
CA SER A 132 -22.71 18.71 -13.33
C SER A 132 -21.63 18.73 -14.42
N PHE A 133 -20.65 19.62 -14.31
CA PHE A 133 -19.48 19.66 -15.19
C PHE A 133 -18.67 18.36 -15.06
N ILE A 134 -18.43 17.90 -13.83
CA ILE A 134 -17.74 16.63 -13.56
C ILE A 134 -18.53 15.45 -14.14
N ALA A 135 -19.82 15.33 -13.83
CA ALA A 135 -20.70 14.27 -14.34
C ALA A 135 -20.66 14.19 -15.87
N THR A 136 -20.78 15.33 -16.54
CA THR A 136 -20.82 15.41 -18.00
C THR A 136 -19.50 14.97 -18.63
N GLY A 137 -18.36 15.33 -18.03
CA GLY A 137 -17.06 14.87 -18.49
C GLY A 137 -16.85 13.38 -18.29
N LEU A 138 -17.27 12.84 -17.15
CA LEU A 138 -17.15 11.40 -16.84
C LEU A 138 -18.03 10.51 -17.75
N GLN A 139 -19.14 11.04 -18.28
CA GLN A 139 -19.91 10.36 -19.32
C GLN A 139 -19.13 10.24 -20.65
N ASN A 140 -18.23 11.19 -20.93
CA ASN A 140 -17.42 11.26 -22.14
C ASN A 140 -15.97 10.84 -21.85
N ALA A 141 -15.76 9.54 -21.72
CA ALA A 141 -14.50 8.94 -21.24
C ALA A 141 -13.24 9.51 -21.93
N MET A 142 -13.27 9.80 -23.24
CA MET A 142 -12.09 10.14 -24.04
C MET A 142 -11.26 11.37 -23.60
N ASN A 143 -11.82 12.31 -22.83
CA ASN A 143 -11.12 13.51 -22.33
C ASN A 143 -11.74 13.96 -21.00
N CYS A 144 -11.46 13.23 -19.92
CA CYS A 144 -12.03 13.50 -18.59
C CYS A 144 -10.99 13.90 -17.53
N ASP A 145 -9.73 14.13 -17.90
CA ASP A 145 -8.63 14.40 -16.96
C ASP A 145 -8.91 15.61 -16.07
N SER A 146 -9.39 16.72 -16.64
CA SER A 146 -9.76 17.92 -15.87
C SER A 146 -10.92 17.67 -14.91
N GLN A 147 -11.88 16.82 -15.27
CA GLN A 147 -13.00 16.49 -14.40
C GLN A 147 -12.58 15.52 -13.29
N LEU A 148 -11.68 14.58 -13.61
CA LEU A 148 -11.11 13.65 -12.64
C LEU A 148 -10.22 14.39 -11.63
N LEU A 149 -9.36 15.31 -12.06
CA LEU A 149 -8.53 16.08 -11.13
C LEU A 149 -9.38 16.94 -10.19
N LEU A 150 -10.41 17.60 -10.73
CA LEU A 150 -11.33 18.38 -9.90
C LEU A 150 -12.07 17.50 -8.89
N LEU A 151 -12.53 16.32 -9.32
CA LEU A 151 -13.15 15.35 -8.43
C LEU A 151 -12.16 14.86 -7.35
N LEU A 152 -10.93 14.51 -7.73
CA LEU A 152 -9.89 14.05 -6.81
C LEU A 152 -9.64 15.08 -5.71
N VAL A 153 -9.40 16.34 -6.07
CA VAL A 153 -9.17 17.42 -5.10
C VAL A 153 -10.37 17.60 -4.18
N MET A 154 -11.60 17.54 -4.71
CA MET A 154 -12.80 17.61 -3.87
C MET A 154 -12.88 16.46 -2.87
N LEU A 155 -12.43 15.25 -3.24
CA LEU A 155 -12.45 14.08 -2.36
C LEU A 155 -11.36 14.12 -1.30
N GLU A 156 -10.14 14.53 -1.64
CA GLU A 156 -9.04 14.73 -0.69
C GLU A 156 -9.45 15.73 0.41
N GLU A 157 -10.11 16.83 0.03
CA GLU A 157 -10.61 17.83 0.98
C GLU A 157 -11.76 17.31 1.88
N ILE A 158 -12.50 16.29 1.44
CA ILE A 158 -13.58 15.66 2.22
C ILE A 158 -13.04 14.56 3.16
N TYR A 159 -12.06 13.78 2.70
CA TYR A 159 -11.66 12.52 3.34
C TYR A 159 -10.32 12.55 4.05
N GLU A 160 -9.34 13.33 3.58
CA GLU A 160 -7.96 13.28 4.10
C GLU A 160 -7.54 14.53 4.90
N ALA A 161 -8.17 15.68 4.69
CA ALA A 161 -7.63 16.95 5.19
C ALA A 161 -7.91 17.23 6.69
N GLY A 162 -6.84 17.33 7.48
CA GLY A 162 -6.85 17.94 8.83
C GLY A 162 -7.17 19.46 8.81
N ASP A 163 -6.96 20.12 7.67
CA ASP A 163 -7.37 21.51 7.36
C ASP A 163 -8.47 21.54 6.27
N SER A 164 -9.46 20.66 6.38
CA SER A 164 -10.56 20.53 5.41
C SER A 164 -11.29 21.85 5.15
N ILE A 165 -11.82 22.01 3.94
CA ILE A 165 -12.82 23.05 3.64
C ILE A 165 -14.06 22.72 4.48
N PRO A 166 -14.35 23.43 5.59
CA PRO A 166 -15.29 22.92 6.61
C PRO A 166 -16.70 22.71 6.06
N LEU A 167 -17.11 23.59 5.15
CA LEU A 167 -18.42 23.56 4.51
C LEU A 167 -18.52 22.50 3.39
N LEU A 168 -17.42 21.99 2.86
CA LEU A 168 -17.44 20.91 1.86
C LEU A 168 -17.72 19.56 2.54
N THR A 169 -17.18 19.37 3.76
CA THR A 169 -17.48 18.21 4.60
C THR A 169 -18.96 18.11 4.93
N ASP A 170 -19.62 19.24 5.21
CA ASP A 170 -21.08 19.32 5.42
C ASP A 170 -21.90 18.96 4.17
N ARG A 171 -21.28 19.04 2.99
CA ARG A 171 -21.89 18.77 1.67
C ARG A 171 -21.55 17.37 1.13
N LYS A 172 -20.91 16.54 1.93
CA LYS A 172 -20.42 15.20 1.56
C LYS A 172 -21.46 14.34 0.83
N GLU A 173 -22.71 14.31 1.30
CA GLU A 173 -23.78 13.53 0.67
C GLU A 173 -24.03 13.90 -0.81
N SER A 174 -23.86 15.17 -1.18
CA SER A 174 -24.04 15.62 -2.57
C SER A 174 -22.91 15.12 -3.47
N VAL A 175 -21.68 15.11 -2.96
CA VAL A 175 -20.52 14.59 -3.68
C VAL A 175 -20.59 13.06 -3.78
N GLU A 176 -20.99 12.37 -2.71
CA GLU A 176 -21.24 10.92 -2.73
C GLU A 176 -22.33 10.52 -3.72
N ARG A 177 -23.39 11.33 -3.87
CA ARG A 177 -24.43 11.09 -4.88
C ARG A 177 -23.86 11.21 -6.29
N LEU A 178 -23.08 12.24 -6.58
CA LEU A 178 -22.39 12.40 -7.85
C LEU A 178 -21.51 11.18 -8.16
N ILE A 179 -20.73 10.73 -7.17
CA ILE A 179 -19.88 9.55 -7.29
C ILE A 179 -20.74 8.36 -7.67
N SER A 180 -21.81 8.06 -6.93
CA SER A 180 -22.70 6.94 -7.21
C SER A 180 -23.26 6.96 -8.64
N GLU A 181 -23.56 8.14 -9.18
CA GLU A 181 -24.09 8.30 -10.54
C GLU A 181 -22.98 8.21 -11.61
N SER A 182 -21.76 8.61 -11.26
CA SER A 182 -20.62 8.74 -12.19
C SER A 182 -19.57 7.64 -12.08
N VAL A 183 -19.74 6.67 -11.16
CA VAL A 183 -18.81 5.53 -10.97
C VAL A 183 -18.52 4.83 -12.29
N SER A 184 -19.55 4.59 -13.14
CA SER A 184 -19.34 3.95 -14.45
C SER A 184 -18.41 4.74 -15.37
N GLY A 185 -18.41 6.07 -15.29
CA GLY A 185 -17.51 6.94 -16.03
C GLY A 185 -16.06 6.82 -15.56
N ILE A 186 -15.86 6.86 -14.23
CA ILE A 186 -14.56 6.65 -13.58
C ILE A 186 -14.01 5.25 -13.91
N ILE A 187 -14.87 4.24 -13.99
CA ILE A 187 -14.44 2.88 -14.36
C ILE A 187 -13.98 2.82 -15.81
N LYS A 188 -14.74 3.44 -16.73
CA LYS A 188 -14.37 3.47 -18.15
C LYS A 188 -13.05 4.22 -18.36
N SER A 189 -12.76 5.23 -17.54
CA SER A 189 -11.54 6.01 -17.65
C SER A 189 -10.27 5.24 -17.26
N VAL A 190 -10.39 4.18 -16.44
CA VAL A 190 -9.30 3.21 -16.14
C VAL A 190 -8.82 2.43 -17.39
N SER A 191 -9.54 2.51 -18.52
CA SER A 191 -9.14 1.86 -19.78
C SER A 191 -8.46 2.78 -20.79
N LEU A 192 -8.15 4.02 -20.41
CA LEU A 192 -7.68 5.08 -21.31
C LEU A 192 -6.16 5.33 -21.21
N ASN A 193 -5.74 6.60 -21.30
CA ASN A 193 -4.34 7.01 -21.27
C ASN A 193 -3.76 6.88 -19.84
N ALA A 194 -2.43 6.88 -19.71
CA ALA A 194 -1.77 6.63 -18.42
C ALA A 194 -2.12 7.66 -17.33
N SER A 195 -2.20 8.95 -17.67
CA SER A 195 -2.53 10.02 -16.71
C SER A 195 -3.98 9.95 -16.22
N THR A 196 -4.92 9.61 -17.11
CA THR A 196 -6.31 9.36 -16.75
C THR A 196 -6.43 8.18 -15.79
N ILE A 197 -5.69 7.10 -16.07
CA ILE A 197 -5.71 5.91 -15.22
C ILE A 197 -5.18 6.26 -13.82
N GLU A 198 -4.07 6.99 -13.73
CA GLU A 198 -3.50 7.40 -12.44
C GLU A 198 -4.50 8.17 -11.57
N LEU A 199 -5.14 9.22 -12.12
CA LEU A 199 -6.17 9.98 -11.41
C LEU A 199 -7.36 9.08 -11.01
N SER A 200 -7.78 8.19 -11.91
CA SER A 200 -8.89 7.27 -11.64
C SER A 200 -8.56 6.30 -10.51
N LEU A 201 -7.32 5.78 -10.46
CA LEU A 201 -6.85 4.89 -9.40
C LEU A 201 -6.77 5.60 -8.04
N GLN A 202 -6.25 6.84 -8.00
CA GLN A 202 -6.21 7.65 -6.77
C GLN A 202 -7.62 7.92 -6.24
N ILE A 203 -8.56 8.28 -7.12
CA ILE A 203 -9.97 8.43 -6.76
C ILE A 203 -10.54 7.13 -6.21
N ILE A 204 -10.33 6.00 -6.90
CA ILE A 204 -10.82 4.69 -6.42
C ILE A 204 -10.25 4.35 -5.04
N LEU A 205 -8.96 4.62 -4.81
CA LEU A 205 -8.29 4.38 -3.53
C LEU A 205 -8.92 5.19 -2.40
N LEU A 206 -9.28 6.45 -2.63
CA LEU A 206 -10.02 7.28 -1.66
C LEU A 206 -11.46 6.78 -1.46
N LEU A 207 -12.11 6.30 -2.52
CA LEU A 207 -13.51 5.90 -2.43
C LEU A 207 -13.73 4.59 -1.66
N ILE A 208 -12.82 3.61 -1.77
CA ILE A 208 -12.98 2.29 -1.16
C ILE A 208 -13.13 2.36 0.38
N PRO A 209 -12.26 3.08 1.14
CA PRO A 209 -12.38 3.18 2.59
C PRO A 209 -13.65 3.88 3.06
N HIS A 210 -14.21 4.80 2.27
CA HIS A 210 -15.26 5.69 2.75
C HIS A 210 -16.67 5.41 2.21
N ASN A 211 -16.81 4.64 1.13
CA ASN A 211 -18.11 4.37 0.51
C ASN A 211 -18.63 2.94 0.74
N ASN A 212 -19.91 2.75 0.42
CA ASN A 212 -20.52 1.42 0.41
C ASN A 212 -19.92 0.57 -0.71
N LEU A 213 -19.39 -0.60 -0.33
CA LEU A 213 -18.79 -1.60 -1.23
C LEU A 213 -19.64 -1.93 -2.47
N SER A 214 -20.97 -1.81 -2.36
CA SER A 214 -21.90 -2.10 -3.45
C SER A 214 -21.70 -1.26 -4.70
N GLN A 215 -21.15 -0.04 -4.55
CA GLN A 215 -20.88 0.88 -5.66
C GLN A 215 -19.51 0.63 -6.29
N VAL A 216 -18.55 0.06 -5.56
CA VAL A 216 -17.15 -0.12 -6.00
C VAL A 216 -16.87 -1.56 -6.47
N LEU A 217 -17.61 -2.55 -5.95
CA LEU A 217 -17.49 -3.97 -6.31
C LEU A 217 -18.22 -4.31 -7.63
N ASP A 218 -17.88 -3.65 -8.73
CA ASP A 218 -18.34 -4.02 -10.07
C ASP A 218 -17.24 -4.79 -10.83
N PRO A 219 -17.54 -5.95 -11.46
CA PRO A 219 -16.59 -6.65 -12.32
C PRO A 219 -15.90 -5.79 -13.39
N SER A 220 -16.56 -4.72 -13.85
CA SER A 220 -16.01 -3.74 -14.78
C SER A 220 -14.89 -2.89 -14.19
N VAL A 221 -14.80 -2.74 -12.86
CA VAL A 221 -13.67 -2.09 -12.14
C VAL A 221 -12.54 -3.10 -11.96
N ILE A 222 -12.89 -4.28 -11.47
CA ILE A 222 -11.93 -5.29 -11.00
C ILE A 222 -11.10 -5.85 -12.16
N LYS A 223 -11.70 -6.07 -13.34
CA LYS A 223 -11.00 -6.62 -14.51
C LYS A 223 -9.90 -5.70 -15.04
N PRO A 224 -10.14 -4.40 -15.29
CA PRO A 224 -9.09 -3.45 -15.64
C PRO A 224 -7.96 -3.36 -14.61
N LEU A 225 -8.28 -3.33 -13.31
CA LEU A 225 -7.28 -3.32 -12.25
C LEU A 225 -6.36 -4.56 -12.36
N PHE A 226 -6.93 -5.76 -12.46
CA PHE A 226 -6.11 -6.96 -12.62
C PHE A 226 -5.34 -7.03 -13.94
N LYS A 227 -5.84 -6.42 -15.01
CA LYS A 227 -5.09 -6.30 -16.26
C LYS A 227 -3.82 -5.46 -16.07
N LEU A 228 -3.90 -4.37 -15.29
CA LEU A 228 -2.74 -3.56 -14.92
C LEU A 228 -1.81 -4.31 -13.96
N ILE A 229 -2.36 -5.07 -13.01
CA ILE A 229 -1.57 -5.89 -12.08
C ILE A 229 -0.79 -6.96 -12.84
N TYR A 230 -1.38 -7.62 -13.84
CA TYR A 230 -0.71 -8.68 -14.60
C TYR A 230 0.56 -8.19 -15.35
N ASP A 231 0.58 -6.91 -15.72
CA ASP A 231 1.74 -6.26 -16.33
C ASP A 231 2.63 -5.59 -15.26
N TYR A 232 3.51 -6.37 -14.64
CA TYR A 232 4.43 -5.87 -13.61
C TYR A 232 5.46 -4.83 -14.12
N THR A 233 5.57 -4.63 -15.43
CA THR A 233 6.40 -3.56 -16.02
C THR A 233 5.69 -2.21 -16.06
N ASN A 234 4.37 -2.22 -15.89
CA ASN A 234 3.57 -1.00 -15.88
C ASN A 234 3.76 -0.25 -14.54
N PRO A 235 4.09 1.06 -14.55
CA PRO A 235 4.22 1.84 -13.32
C PRO A 235 2.93 1.92 -12.49
N LEU A 236 1.76 1.77 -13.14
CA LEU A 236 0.45 1.82 -12.50
C LEU A 236 0.02 0.47 -11.88
N SER A 237 0.82 -0.58 -12.06
CA SER A 237 0.56 -1.90 -11.47
C SER A 237 0.54 -1.83 -9.95
N LEU A 238 1.46 -1.09 -9.32
CA LEU A 238 1.55 -0.93 -7.87
C LEU A 238 0.34 -0.20 -7.30
N GLU A 239 -0.10 0.89 -7.92
CA GLU A 239 -1.31 1.62 -7.51
C GLU A 239 -2.57 0.76 -7.67
N SER A 240 -2.62 -0.09 -8.71
CA SER A 240 -3.71 -1.05 -8.90
C SER A 240 -3.73 -2.12 -7.80
N ILE A 241 -2.57 -2.62 -7.36
CA ILE A 241 -2.47 -3.54 -6.21
C ILE A 241 -2.97 -2.85 -4.95
N LYS A 242 -2.60 -1.58 -4.69
CA LYS A 242 -3.10 -0.82 -3.52
C LYS A 242 -4.63 -0.74 -3.50
N CYS A 243 -5.25 -0.46 -4.65
CA CYS A 243 -6.71 -0.43 -4.76
C CYS A 243 -7.35 -1.77 -4.37
N ILE A 244 -6.80 -2.89 -4.86
CA ILE A 244 -7.30 -4.23 -4.49
C ILE A 244 -7.03 -4.52 -3.00
N ASN A 245 -5.91 -4.07 -2.46
CA ASN A 245 -5.59 -4.26 -1.05
C ASN A 245 -6.59 -3.57 -0.12
N GLU A 246 -6.91 -2.30 -0.39
CA GLU A 246 -7.94 -1.56 0.35
C GLU A 246 -9.31 -2.24 0.24
N LEU A 247 -9.62 -2.81 -0.93
CA LEU A 247 -10.85 -3.56 -1.12
C LEU A 247 -10.89 -4.82 -0.25
N LEU A 248 -9.78 -5.54 -0.15
CA LEU A 248 -9.66 -6.76 0.66
C LEU A 248 -9.64 -6.45 2.18
N MET A 249 -9.30 -5.24 2.61
CA MET A 249 -9.37 -4.85 4.03
C MET A 249 -10.81 -4.75 4.56
N LYS A 250 -11.80 -4.58 3.69
CA LYS A 250 -13.21 -4.47 4.08
C LYS A 250 -13.82 -5.84 4.40
N ARG A 251 -13.79 -6.23 5.69
CA ARG A 251 -14.18 -7.56 6.24
C ARG A 251 -15.65 -8.03 6.03
N LEU A 252 -16.42 -7.44 5.12
CA LEU A 252 -17.82 -7.78 4.88
C LEU A 252 -18.03 -8.12 3.40
N ILE A 253 -18.29 -9.39 3.09
CA ILE A 253 -18.76 -9.82 1.76
C ILE A 253 -20.29 -9.95 1.81
N PRO A 254 -21.06 -9.02 1.20
CA PRO A 254 -22.47 -9.28 0.97
C PRO A 254 -22.62 -10.44 -0.01
N TYR A 255 -23.58 -11.35 0.22
CA TYR A 255 -23.81 -12.53 -0.61
C TYR A 255 -23.94 -12.22 -2.12
N SER A 256 -24.46 -11.05 -2.46
CA SER A 256 -24.61 -10.57 -3.85
C SER A 256 -23.28 -10.42 -4.60
N TYR A 257 -22.14 -10.30 -3.91
CA TYR A 257 -20.83 -10.04 -4.52
C TYR A 257 -19.88 -11.25 -4.55
N ARG A 258 -20.34 -12.46 -4.19
CA ARG A 258 -19.52 -13.68 -4.22
C ARG A 258 -18.82 -13.91 -5.56
N ASN A 259 -19.50 -13.63 -6.68
CA ASN A 259 -18.93 -13.77 -8.02
C ASN A 259 -17.72 -12.84 -8.26
N VAL A 260 -17.72 -11.65 -7.66
CA VAL A 260 -16.62 -10.69 -7.77
C VAL A 260 -15.42 -11.16 -6.95
N TYR A 261 -15.65 -11.63 -5.73
CA TYR A 261 -14.57 -12.20 -4.91
C TYR A 261 -14.03 -13.51 -5.50
N ASN A 262 -14.89 -14.35 -6.08
CA ASN A 262 -14.48 -15.51 -6.89
C ASN A 262 -13.53 -15.09 -8.02
N LEU A 263 -13.87 -14.03 -8.75
CA LEU A 263 -13.00 -13.48 -9.79
C LEU A 263 -11.67 -13.01 -9.19
N ILE A 264 -11.69 -12.21 -8.12
CA ILE A 264 -10.48 -11.73 -7.42
C ILE A 264 -9.57 -12.90 -7.05
N ILE A 265 -10.10 -13.91 -6.36
CA ILE A 265 -9.31 -15.05 -5.88
C ILE A 265 -8.73 -15.88 -7.03
N ASN A 266 -9.54 -16.18 -8.05
CA ASN A 266 -9.07 -16.92 -9.22
C ASN A 266 -8.00 -16.13 -9.99
N THR A 267 -8.14 -14.80 -10.09
CA THR A 267 -7.14 -13.96 -10.73
C THR A 267 -5.86 -13.85 -9.92
N ILE A 268 -5.93 -13.71 -8.59
CA ILE A 268 -4.76 -13.76 -7.70
C ILE A 268 -4.05 -15.12 -7.85
N THR A 269 -4.81 -16.22 -7.86
CA THR A 269 -4.28 -17.59 -8.07
C THR A 269 -3.55 -17.71 -9.40
N SER A 270 -4.13 -17.18 -10.48
CA SER A 270 -3.49 -17.17 -11.80
C SER A 270 -2.23 -16.31 -11.83
N ILE A 271 -2.24 -15.16 -11.16
CA ILE A 271 -1.08 -14.26 -11.10
C ILE A 271 0.09 -14.96 -10.38
N ILE A 272 -0.13 -15.51 -9.19
CA ILE A 272 0.95 -16.17 -8.44
C ILE A 272 1.48 -17.40 -9.19
N ASP A 273 0.62 -18.13 -9.93
CA ASP A 273 1.04 -19.27 -10.74
C ASP A 273 1.93 -18.85 -11.93
N THR A 274 1.55 -17.80 -12.66
CA THR A 274 2.37 -17.25 -13.76
C THR A 274 3.69 -16.66 -13.24
N LEU A 275 3.64 -15.88 -12.17
CA LEU A 275 4.82 -15.19 -11.64
C LEU A 275 5.84 -16.16 -11.05
N SER A 276 5.39 -17.31 -10.52
CA SER A 276 6.29 -18.35 -10.00
C SER A 276 7.27 -18.91 -11.05
N GLU A 277 6.99 -18.75 -12.35
CA GLU A 277 7.86 -19.20 -13.45
C GLU A 277 8.94 -18.17 -13.83
N HIS A 278 8.77 -16.91 -13.42
CA HIS A 278 9.60 -15.78 -13.86
C HIS A 278 10.09 -14.91 -12.68
N THR A 279 10.26 -15.51 -11.49
CA THR A 279 10.50 -14.77 -10.23
C THR A 279 11.71 -13.84 -10.28
N ASP A 280 12.76 -14.20 -11.02
CA ASP A 280 14.00 -13.42 -11.13
C ASP A 280 13.84 -12.10 -11.91
N ASP A 281 12.84 -12.00 -12.79
CA ASP A 281 12.61 -10.82 -13.64
C ASP A 281 11.63 -9.80 -13.00
N ILE A 282 11.07 -10.12 -11.82
CA ILE A 282 10.02 -9.33 -11.19
C ILE A 282 10.63 -8.38 -10.15
N PRO A 283 10.29 -7.08 -10.18
CA PRO A 283 10.73 -6.14 -9.15
C PRO A 283 10.31 -6.58 -7.74
N ILE A 284 11.24 -6.57 -6.79
CA ILE A 284 10.99 -6.96 -5.38
C ILE A 284 9.81 -6.19 -4.78
N ILE A 285 9.71 -4.88 -5.04
CA ILE A 285 8.62 -4.04 -4.53
C ILE A 285 7.24 -4.52 -5.01
N TYR A 286 7.16 -5.05 -6.23
CA TYR A 286 5.92 -5.61 -6.77
C TYR A 286 5.54 -6.89 -6.01
N VAL A 287 6.51 -7.80 -5.80
CA VAL A 287 6.29 -9.04 -5.04
C VAL A 287 5.86 -8.74 -3.60
N LYS A 288 6.52 -7.78 -2.93
CA LYS A 288 6.14 -7.34 -1.58
C LYS A 288 4.69 -6.86 -1.53
N ARG A 289 4.26 -6.01 -2.47
CA ARG A 289 2.88 -5.51 -2.53
C ARG A 289 1.86 -6.60 -2.87
N LEU A 290 2.23 -7.55 -3.74
CA LEU A 290 1.44 -8.73 -4.05
C LEU A 290 1.23 -9.62 -2.82
N ASN A 291 2.28 -9.81 -2.00
CA ASN A 291 2.19 -10.57 -0.75
C ASN A 291 1.21 -9.91 0.23
N VAL A 292 1.20 -8.58 0.34
CA VAL A 292 0.19 -7.87 1.16
C VAL A 292 -1.23 -8.21 0.70
N MET A 293 -1.47 -8.26 -0.61
CA MET A 293 -2.77 -8.65 -1.18
C MET A 293 -3.18 -10.08 -0.78
N ILE A 294 -2.24 -11.03 -0.90
CA ILE A 294 -2.45 -12.43 -0.54
C ILE A 294 -2.69 -12.57 0.97
N PHE A 295 -1.96 -11.80 1.79
CA PHE A 295 -2.14 -11.76 3.24
C PHE A 295 -3.52 -11.26 3.63
N GLN A 296 -3.96 -10.14 3.07
CA GLN A 296 -5.30 -9.60 3.33
C GLN A 296 -6.38 -10.58 2.89
N LEU A 297 -6.17 -11.29 1.77
CA LEU A 297 -7.06 -12.35 1.34
C LEU A 297 -7.15 -13.48 2.37
N ALA A 298 -6.01 -14.01 2.81
CA ALA A 298 -5.95 -15.10 3.78
C ALA A 298 -6.52 -14.67 5.14
N SER A 299 -6.04 -13.57 5.71
CA SER A 299 -6.42 -13.10 7.04
C SER A 299 -7.89 -12.73 7.16
N ASN A 300 -8.49 -12.10 6.13
CA ASN A 300 -9.88 -11.65 6.22
C ASN A 300 -10.89 -12.65 5.65
N TYR A 301 -10.50 -13.54 4.73
CA TYR A 301 -11.47 -14.33 3.96
C TYR A 301 -11.22 -15.84 3.93
N ILE A 302 -10.15 -16.36 4.56
CA ILE A 302 -9.90 -17.81 4.53
C ILE A 302 -11.09 -18.63 5.01
N SER A 303 -11.84 -18.12 6.00
CA SER A 303 -13.01 -18.80 6.53
C SER A 303 -14.19 -18.87 5.57
N ALA A 304 -14.30 -17.89 4.67
CA ALA A 304 -15.35 -17.84 3.64
C ALA A 304 -15.00 -18.71 2.41
N ILE A 305 -13.72 -18.92 2.14
CA ILE A 305 -13.25 -19.59 0.91
C ILE A 305 -12.91 -21.07 1.12
N ALA A 306 -12.37 -21.46 2.29
CA ALA A 306 -11.74 -22.77 2.46
C ALA A 306 -12.70 -23.96 2.27
N PHE A 307 -13.97 -23.78 2.63
CA PHE A 307 -15.02 -24.81 2.57
C PHE A 307 -16.10 -24.51 1.54
N ASN A 308 -15.92 -23.47 0.72
CA ASN A 308 -16.92 -23.08 -0.27
C ASN A 308 -16.60 -23.75 -1.62
N PRO A 309 -17.49 -24.62 -2.15
CA PRO A 309 -17.24 -25.38 -3.38
C PRO A 309 -17.16 -24.51 -4.63
N GLU A 310 -17.63 -23.26 -4.59
CA GLU A 310 -17.50 -22.31 -5.71
C GLU A 310 -16.04 -21.85 -5.90
N PHE A 311 -15.22 -21.98 -4.85
CA PHE A 311 -13.84 -21.52 -4.84
C PHE A 311 -12.89 -22.71 -4.99
N ASN A 312 -11.96 -22.62 -5.95
CA ASN A 312 -10.88 -23.59 -6.08
C ASN A 312 -9.79 -23.32 -5.03
N PHE A 313 -10.14 -23.46 -3.75
CA PHE A 313 -9.22 -23.23 -2.65
C PHE A 313 -8.01 -24.17 -2.69
N LEU A 314 -8.21 -25.41 -3.16
CA LEU A 314 -7.13 -26.36 -3.38
C LEU A 314 -6.11 -25.84 -4.39
N GLY A 315 -6.58 -25.37 -5.55
CA GLY A 315 -5.72 -24.78 -6.59
C GLY A 315 -4.99 -23.53 -6.08
N PHE A 316 -5.67 -22.68 -5.31
CA PHE A 316 -5.03 -21.53 -4.67
C PHE A 316 -3.86 -21.94 -3.77
N LEU A 317 -4.04 -22.94 -2.89
CA LEU A 317 -2.96 -23.44 -2.03
C LEU A 317 -1.81 -24.05 -2.84
N GLN A 318 -2.11 -24.82 -3.90
CA GLN A 318 -1.08 -25.40 -4.78
C GLN A 318 -0.23 -24.30 -5.44
N SER A 319 -0.88 -23.27 -5.99
CA SER A 319 -0.18 -22.13 -6.59
C SER A 319 0.60 -21.33 -5.55
N LEU A 320 0.08 -21.18 -4.32
CA LEU A 320 0.80 -20.54 -3.21
C LEU A 320 2.05 -21.33 -2.81
N VAL A 321 1.99 -22.67 -2.79
CA VAL A 321 3.17 -23.53 -2.56
C VAL A 321 4.19 -23.32 -3.68
N LYS A 322 3.77 -23.37 -4.94
CA LYS A 322 4.65 -23.13 -6.10
C LYS A 322 5.33 -21.75 -6.01
N PHE A 323 4.55 -20.72 -5.71
CA PHE A 323 5.03 -19.34 -5.56
C PHE A 323 6.00 -19.17 -4.37
N THR A 324 5.73 -19.81 -3.23
CA THR A 324 6.61 -19.79 -2.06
C THR A 324 7.96 -20.44 -2.36
N ARG A 325 7.95 -21.57 -3.08
CA ARG A 325 9.16 -22.30 -3.47
C ARG A 325 10.02 -21.57 -4.49
N ALA A 326 9.41 -20.69 -5.28
CA ALA A 326 10.10 -19.89 -6.28
C ALA A 326 10.82 -18.67 -5.67
N GLN A 327 10.56 -18.32 -4.40
CA GLN A 327 11.18 -17.17 -3.77
C GLN A 327 12.67 -17.39 -3.51
N THR A 328 13.46 -16.40 -3.87
CA THR A 328 14.89 -16.28 -3.57
C THR A 328 15.19 -15.14 -2.59
N GLU A 329 14.28 -14.17 -2.49
CA GLU A 329 14.42 -12.98 -1.65
C GLU A 329 13.94 -13.24 -0.19
N PRO A 330 14.77 -12.96 0.84
CA PRO A 330 14.44 -13.18 2.25
C PRO A 330 13.13 -12.52 2.70
N ARG A 331 12.95 -11.26 2.34
CA ARG A 331 11.80 -10.46 2.79
C ARG A 331 10.48 -10.96 2.19
N CYS A 332 10.49 -11.30 0.91
CA CYS A 332 9.32 -11.89 0.25
C CYS A 332 8.97 -13.24 0.88
N TYR A 333 9.97 -14.05 1.22
CA TYR A 333 9.75 -15.30 1.95
C TYR A 333 9.18 -15.08 3.34
N LEU A 334 9.69 -14.13 4.12
CA LEU A 334 9.18 -13.81 5.45
C LEU A 334 7.70 -13.41 5.40
N GLN A 335 7.31 -12.57 4.46
CA GLN A 335 5.90 -12.21 4.24
C GLN A 335 5.03 -13.43 3.89
N LEU A 336 5.50 -14.32 3.01
CA LEU A 336 4.80 -15.56 2.69
C LEU A 336 4.72 -16.52 3.88
N SER A 337 5.76 -16.57 4.72
CA SER A 337 5.73 -17.37 5.94
C SER A 337 4.64 -16.91 6.91
N GLN A 338 4.39 -15.60 6.97
CA GLN A 338 3.30 -15.01 7.76
C GLN A 338 1.93 -15.38 7.19
N ILE A 339 1.76 -15.32 5.87
CA ILE A 339 0.55 -15.78 5.17
C ILE A 339 0.28 -17.25 5.49
N TRP A 340 1.30 -18.10 5.40
CA TRP A 340 1.19 -19.52 5.74
C TRP A 340 0.86 -19.74 7.22
N SER A 341 1.41 -18.93 8.13
CA SER A 341 1.10 -19.01 9.56
C SER A 341 -0.40 -18.88 9.80
N VAL A 342 -1.02 -17.81 9.25
CA VAL A 342 -2.46 -17.56 9.34
C VAL A 342 -3.27 -18.66 8.67
N ALA A 343 -2.86 -19.07 7.47
CA ALA A 343 -3.57 -20.08 6.71
C ALA A 343 -3.57 -21.44 7.41
N LEU A 344 -2.42 -21.92 7.87
CA LEU A 344 -2.29 -23.21 8.53
C LEU A 344 -2.97 -23.22 9.89
N ASP A 345 -2.93 -22.14 10.67
CA ASP A 345 -3.64 -22.06 11.94
C ASP A 345 -5.14 -22.27 11.74
N TYR A 346 -5.72 -21.59 10.75
CA TYR A 346 -7.12 -21.78 10.40
C TYR A 346 -7.42 -23.21 9.94
N LEU A 347 -6.60 -23.78 9.07
CA LEU A 347 -6.82 -25.14 8.53
C LEU A 347 -6.67 -26.23 9.61
N LEU A 348 -5.72 -26.07 10.53
CA LEU A 348 -5.52 -26.97 11.66
C LEU A 348 -6.69 -26.90 12.65
N GLN A 349 -7.14 -25.69 13.00
CA GLN A 349 -8.29 -25.51 13.89
C GLN A 349 -9.58 -26.14 13.34
N ASN A 350 -9.70 -26.24 12.02
CA ASN A 350 -10.88 -26.77 11.34
C ASN A 350 -10.70 -28.21 10.78
N ASN A 351 -9.63 -28.92 11.17
CA ASN A 351 -9.35 -30.30 10.73
C ASN A 351 -9.44 -30.49 9.20
N TRP A 352 -8.74 -29.64 8.43
CA TRP A 352 -8.78 -29.72 6.98
C TRP A 352 -7.92 -30.86 6.43
N ASP A 353 -8.53 -31.79 5.68
CA ASP A 353 -7.93 -33.09 5.36
C ASP A 353 -7.22 -33.20 3.98
N ASN A 354 -7.29 -32.16 3.14
CA ASN A 354 -6.76 -32.23 1.76
C ASN A 354 -5.28 -31.79 1.63
N ALA A 355 -4.51 -31.85 2.72
CA ALA A 355 -3.12 -31.38 2.80
C ALA A 355 -2.19 -31.99 1.74
N GLU A 356 -2.30 -33.29 1.46
CA GLU A 356 -1.51 -33.93 0.41
C GLU A 356 -1.83 -33.39 -0.99
N GLN A 357 -3.10 -33.13 -1.26
CA GLN A 357 -3.55 -32.62 -2.56
C GLN A 357 -3.11 -31.17 -2.74
N ALA A 358 -3.00 -30.37 -1.66
CA ALA A 358 -2.52 -29.00 -1.68
C ALA A 358 -0.98 -28.87 -1.80
N SER A 359 -0.26 -29.96 -2.09
CA SER A 359 1.20 -29.95 -2.17
C SER A 359 1.91 -29.51 -0.88
N PHE A 360 1.29 -29.70 0.30
CA PHE A 360 1.97 -29.46 1.58
C PHE A 360 3.24 -30.31 1.77
N PRO A 361 3.33 -31.56 1.26
CA PRO A 361 4.60 -32.28 1.25
C PRO A 361 5.72 -31.54 0.52
N ASP A 362 5.42 -30.88 -0.61
CA ASP A 362 6.41 -30.11 -1.37
C ASP A 362 6.86 -28.86 -0.61
N LEU A 363 5.91 -28.18 0.05
CA LEU A 363 6.22 -27.05 0.94
C LEU A 363 7.11 -27.50 2.11
N LEU A 364 6.77 -28.61 2.76
CA LEU A 364 7.57 -29.17 3.85
C LEU A 364 9.00 -29.47 3.38
N HIS A 365 9.16 -30.14 2.23
CA HIS A 365 10.48 -30.44 1.67
C HIS A 365 11.30 -29.18 1.38
N PHE A 366 10.66 -28.13 0.85
CA PHE A 366 11.30 -26.85 0.62
C PHE A 366 11.79 -26.21 1.94
N VAL A 367 10.90 -26.09 2.93
CA VAL A 367 11.26 -25.47 4.22
C VAL A 367 12.33 -26.30 4.95
N LEU A 368 12.28 -27.64 4.86
CA LEU A 368 13.34 -28.51 5.38
C LEU A 368 14.68 -28.23 4.69
N SER A 369 14.68 -28.08 3.36
CA SER A 369 15.91 -27.77 2.62
C SER A 369 16.50 -26.42 3.04
N LEU A 370 15.66 -25.41 3.29
CA LEU A 370 16.07 -24.11 3.78
C LEU A 370 16.71 -24.19 5.17
N VAL A 371 16.08 -24.93 6.09
CA VAL A 371 16.58 -25.06 7.47
C VAL A 371 17.87 -25.90 7.53
N LEU A 372 18.00 -26.92 6.68
CA LEU A 372 19.12 -27.87 6.72
C LEU A 372 20.31 -27.46 5.83
N GLN A 373 20.06 -26.75 4.74
CA GLN A 373 21.10 -26.18 3.86
C GLN A 373 21.24 -24.68 4.12
N SER A 374 21.12 -24.28 5.38
CA SER A 374 21.13 -22.89 5.86
C SER A 374 22.19 -22.02 5.20
N ASN A 375 23.38 -22.57 4.96
CA ASN A 375 24.55 -21.86 4.43
C ASN A 375 24.63 -21.82 2.89
N HIS A 376 23.75 -22.55 2.19
CA HIS A 376 23.76 -22.69 0.73
C HIS A 376 22.40 -22.40 0.09
N HIS A 377 21.35 -22.22 0.90
CA HIS A 377 20.02 -21.92 0.39
C HIS A 377 19.97 -20.46 -0.12
N PRO A 378 19.46 -20.19 -1.34
CA PRO A 378 19.44 -18.85 -1.93
C PRO A 378 18.88 -17.76 -1.00
N ILE A 379 17.76 -18.05 -0.33
CA ILE A 379 17.10 -17.13 0.63
C ILE A 379 18.04 -16.74 1.78
N LEU A 380 18.76 -17.69 2.36
CA LEU A 380 19.64 -17.40 3.49
C LEU A 380 20.97 -16.79 3.05
N ALA A 381 21.44 -17.13 1.84
CA ALA A 381 22.61 -16.50 1.23
C ALA A 381 22.37 -15.02 0.87
N ALA A 382 21.13 -14.66 0.53
CA ALA A 382 20.71 -13.28 0.24
C ALA A 382 20.34 -12.47 1.49
N SER A 383 20.25 -13.10 2.68
CA SER A 383 19.85 -12.41 3.92
C SER A 383 20.95 -11.50 4.46
N ASP A 384 20.59 -10.34 4.98
CA ASP A 384 21.51 -9.43 5.67
C ASP A 384 22.03 -10.10 6.96
N PRO A 385 23.36 -10.29 7.11
CA PRO A 385 23.94 -10.81 8.34
C PRO A 385 23.94 -9.80 9.50
N SER A 386 23.67 -8.53 9.25
CA SER A 386 23.69 -7.47 10.26
C SER A 386 22.60 -7.65 11.32
N GLN A 387 22.89 -7.21 12.55
CA GLN A 387 21.90 -7.13 13.62
C GLN A 387 21.06 -5.84 13.54
N ASP A 388 21.50 -4.86 12.74
CA ASP A 388 20.82 -3.59 12.47
C ASP A 388 19.68 -3.75 11.43
N PHE A 389 19.00 -4.89 11.45
CA PHE A 389 17.87 -5.15 10.57
C PHE A 389 16.73 -4.18 10.90
N LEU A 390 16.57 -3.16 10.07
CA LEU A 390 15.46 -2.21 10.13
C LEU A 390 14.34 -2.69 9.19
N GLU A 391 13.16 -2.98 9.74
CA GLU A 391 11.96 -3.23 8.93
C GLU A 391 11.60 -1.95 8.15
N GLU A 392 11.53 -2.02 6.82
CA GLU A 392 11.04 -0.90 6.01
C GLU A 392 9.52 -0.74 6.17
N GLU A 393 9.01 0.50 6.12
CA GLU A 393 7.59 0.79 6.05
C GLU A 393 6.94 0.07 4.85
N GLY A 394 6.20 -1.01 5.12
CA GLY A 394 5.59 -1.88 4.11
C GLY A 394 6.06 -3.34 4.13
N ASP A 395 7.10 -3.66 4.89
CA ASP A 395 7.52 -5.05 5.14
C ASP A 395 6.69 -5.72 6.26
N VAL A 396 6.04 -4.91 7.11
CA VAL A 396 5.22 -5.37 8.24
C VAL A 396 3.82 -5.78 7.77
N LEU A 397 3.58 -7.10 7.72
CA LEU A 397 2.23 -7.66 7.71
C LEU A 397 1.81 -7.79 9.18
N GLN A 398 0.90 -6.92 9.67
CA GLN A 398 0.51 -6.83 11.09
C GLN A 398 0.36 -8.22 11.75
N ASP A 399 1.17 -8.47 12.79
CA ASP A 399 1.12 -9.64 13.67
C ASP A 399 0.00 -9.47 14.73
N GLU A 400 -0.82 -10.51 14.90
CA GLU A 400 -1.75 -10.84 16.00
C GLU A 400 -2.82 -9.85 16.54
N PRO A 401 -3.99 -10.36 16.99
CA PRO A 401 -5.09 -9.55 17.53
C PRO A 401 -4.82 -9.21 19.01
N GLY A 402 -4.39 -7.98 19.30
CA GLY A 402 -4.26 -7.56 20.71
C GLY A 402 -3.92 -6.10 20.97
N CYS A 403 -3.09 -5.46 20.15
CA CYS A 403 -2.75 -4.06 20.36
C CYS A 403 -3.28 -3.21 19.21
N ARG A 404 -4.39 -2.52 19.46
CA ARG A 404 -4.67 -1.28 18.73
C ARG A 404 -3.59 -0.29 19.16
N GLU A 405 -2.91 0.34 18.21
CA GLU A 405 -2.06 1.52 18.44
C GLU A 405 -2.84 2.68 19.10
N ALA A 406 -4.16 2.57 19.23
CA ALA A 406 -5.03 3.53 19.92
C ALA A 406 -5.04 3.42 21.46
N ASP A 407 -4.41 2.40 22.08
CA ASP A 407 -4.43 2.21 23.55
C ASP A 407 -3.05 2.41 24.24
N LEU A 408 -2.07 3.05 23.57
CA LEU A 408 -0.71 3.28 24.11
C LEU A 408 -0.47 4.66 24.77
N LEU A 409 -1.54 5.36 25.14
CA LEU A 409 -1.46 6.61 25.90
C LEU A 409 -2.25 6.46 27.20
N ASP A 410 -1.58 6.56 28.35
CA ASP A 410 -2.27 6.82 29.61
C ASP A 410 -2.81 8.25 29.56
N ASP A 411 -4.14 8.40 29.37
CA ASP A 411 -4.87 9.67 29.30
C ASP A 411 -4.64 10.61 30.50
N VAL A 412 -4.05 10.11 31.60
CA VAL A 412 -3.78 10.89 32.82
C VAL A 412 -2.33 11.36 32.92
N THR A 413 -1.35 10.64 32.37
CA THR A 413 0.08 10.95 32.57
C THR A 413 0.85 11.22 31.28
N GLY A 414 0.37 10.81 30.12
CA GLY A 414 1.05 11.02 28.83
C GLY A 414 2.36 10.24 28.67
N ASP A 415 2.67 9.32 29.59
CA ASP A 415 3.82 8.43 29.49
C ASP A 415 3.43 7.12 28.78
N PHE A 416 4.33 6.63 27.92
CA PHE A 416 4.19 5.32 27.29
C PHE A 416 4.20 4.24 28.38
N ILE A 417 3.14 3.43 28.44
CA ILE A 417 3.15 2.22 29.27
C ILE A 417 4.15 1.26 28.64
N GLU A 418 5.33 1.13 29.25
CA GLU A 418 6.32 0.10 28.90
C GLU A 418 5.68 -1.28 29.06
N ILE A 419 5.24 -1.86 27.93
CA ILE A 419 4.97 -3.29 27.85
C ILE A 419 6.31 -3.99 28.08
N PRO A 420 6.42 -4.95 29.02
CA PRO A 420 7.67 -5.65 29.24
C PRO A 420 8.05 -6.40 27.97
N ALA A 421 9.12 -5.95 27.31
CA ALA A 421 9.81 -6.66 26.26
C ALA A 421 10.25 -8.02 26.80
N SER A 422 9.42 -9.04 26.60
CA SER A 422 9.74 -10.41 26.96
C SER A 422 9.81 -11.24 25.68
N ALA A 423 11.06 -11.43 25.25
CA ALA A 423 11.55 -12.52 24.38
C ALA A 423 11.39 -12.41 22.85
N ILE A 424 11.64 -11.24 22.26
CA ILE A 424 12.15 -11.20 20.87
C ILE A 424 13.57 -10.64 20.94
N GLU A 425 14.54 -11.54 21.13
CA GLU A 425 15.96 -11.18 20.99
C GLU A 425 16.21 -10.67 19.56
N ASP A 426 17.09 -9.67 19.44
CA ASP A 426 17.56 -9.03 18.21
C ASP A 426 18.12 -10.06 17.20
N LEU A 427 17.21 -10.67 16.43
CA LEU A 427 17.51 -11.65 15.40
C LEU A 427 17.80 -10.93 14.08
N SER A 428 18.98 -11.22 13.50
CA SER A 428 19.29 -10.85 12.12
C SER A 428 18.26 -11.41 11.13
N GLU A 429 18.22 -10.89 9.90
CA GLU A 429 17.24 -11.33 8.88
C GLU A 429 17.29 -12.85 8.67
N ALA A 430 18.50 -13.43 8.57
CA ALA A 430 18.70 -14.87 8.49
C ALA A 430 18.14 -15.62 9.72
N GLY A 431 18.27 -15.03 10.92
CA GLY A 431 17.72 -15.58 12.15
C GLY A 431 16.19 -15.62 12.14
N ARG A 432 15.55 -14.56 11.63
CA ARG A 432 14.08 -14.47 11.46
C ARG A 432 13.58 -15.47 10.43
N VAL A 433 14.27 -15.60 9.30
CA VAL A 433 13.97 -16.58 8.25
C VAL A 433 13.99 -18.00 8.83
N LEU A 434 15.03 -18.36 9.58
CA LEU A 434 15.14 -19.66 10.23
C LEU A 434 14.02 -19.87 11.27
N HIS A 435 13.75 -18.87 12.11
CA HIS A 435 12.72 -18.96 13.14
C HIS A 435 11.32 -19.20 12.53
N ARG A 436 10.91 -18.39 11.55
CA ARG A 436 9.62 -18.56 10.86
C ARG A 436 9.54 -19.87 10.09
N SER A 437 10.64 -20.33 9.51
CA SER A 437 10.73 -21.63 8.85
C SER A 437 10.49 -22.80 9.82
N LEU A 438 11.09 -22.75 11.01
CA LEU A 438 10.87 -23.76 12.06
C LEU A 438 9.41 -23.78 12.54
N LEU A 439 8.79 -22.61 12.71
CA LEU A 439 7.37 -22.51 13.04
C LEU A 439 6.50 -23.15 11.95
N LEU A 440 6.79 -22.84 10.68
CA LEU A 440 6.07 -23.41 9.54
C LEU A 440 6.19 -24.94 9.47
N LEU A 441 7.39 -25.49 9.69
CA LEU A 441 7.62 -26.93 9.79
C LEU A 441 6.78 -27.58 10.89
N SER A 442 6.77 -26.96 12.09
CA SER A 442 6.01 -27.50 13.22
C SER A 442 4.52 -27.62 12.89
N LYS A 443 3.94 -26.61 12.22
CA LYS A 443 2.53 -26.61 11.79
C LYS A 443 2.25 -27.63 10.68
N LEU A 444 3.12 -27.73 9.68
CA LEU A 444 2.96 -28.69 8.58
C LEU A 444 2.99 -30.15 9.06
N LEU A 445 3.81 -30.45 10.06
CA LEU A 445 3.93 -31.79 10.63
C LEU A 445 2.74 -32.20 11.50
N LEU A 446 1.86 -31.26 11.88
CA LEU A 446 0.61 -31.57 12.57
C LEU A 446 -0.44 -32.18 11.63
N PHE A 447 -0.29 -32.05 10.31
CA PHE A 447 -1.16 -32.72 9.33
C PHE A 447 -0.77 -34.21 9.20
N PRO A 448 -1.65 -35.16 9.57
CA PRO A 448 -1.29 -36.59 9.62
C PRO A 448 -0.83 -37.16 8.27
N SER A 449 -1.49 -36.76 7.18
CA SER A 449 -1.21 -37.21 5.83
C SER A 449 0.17 -36.74 5.34
N VAL A 450 0.52 -35.48 5.62
CA VAL A 450 1.85 -34.91 5.36
C VAL A 450 2.92 -35.60 6.20
N TYR A 451 2.69 -35.78 7.50
CA TYR A 451 3.62 -36.46 8.40
C TYR A 451 3.90 -37.89 7.92
N CYS A 452 2.87 -38.69 7.64
CA CYS A 452 3.03 -40.07 7.19
C CYS A 452 3.87 -40.19 5.91
N ARG A 453 3.72 -39.23 4.99
CA ARG A 453 4.46 -39.22 3.73
C ARG A 453 5.92 -38.78 3.89
N CYS A 454 6.18 -37.83 4.79
CA CYS A 454 7.49 -37.17 4.89
C CYS A 454 8.32 -37.59 6.13
N ALA A 455 7.75 -38.32 7.09
CA ALA A 455 8.44 -38.69 8.35
C ALA A 455 9.78 -39.39 8.12
N GLY A 456 9.84 -40.31 7.14
CA GLY A 456 11.08 -41.00 6.78
C GLY A 456 12.16 -40.04 6.28
N SER A 457 11.81 -39.13 5.36
CA SER A 457 12.74 -38.12 4.85
C SER A 457 13.16 -37.11 5.90
N VAL A 458 12.24 -36.63 6.74
CA VAL A 458 12.55 -35.69 7.84
C VAL A 458 13.53 -36.33 8.81
N TRP A 459 13.32 -37.61 9.14
CA TRP A 459 14.21 -38.36 10.02
C TRP A 459 15.61 -38.57 9.42
N GLU A 460 15.71 -39.09 8.20
CA GLU A 460 17.02 -39.36 7.59
C GLU A 460 17.83 -38.07 7.44
N LEU A 461 17.15 -36.95 7.18
CA LEU A 461 17.77 -35.63 7.12
C LEU A 461 18.27 -35.17 8.50
N CYS A 462 17.43 -35.22 9.55
CA CYS A 462 17.83 -34.86 10.91
C CYS A 462 18.99 -35.75 11.40
N ARG A 463 18.90 -37.05 11.14
CA ARG A 463 19.95 -38.03 11.45
C ARG A 463 21.26 -37.70 10.72
N GLY A 464 21.20 -37.39 9.43
CA GLY A 464 22.37 -37.01 8.63
C GLY A 464 23.08 -35.78 9.20
N SER A 465 22.31 -34.73 9.54
CA SER A 465 22.85 -33.53 10.16
C SER A 465 23.44 -33.79 11.55
N LEU A 466 22.79 -34.60 12.40
CA LEU A 466 23.33 -35.01 13.70
C LEU A 466 24.60 -35.86 13.60
N GLN A 467 24.72 -36.70 12.58
CA GLN A 467 25.91 -37.52 12.36
C GLN A 467 27.07 -36.71 11.79
N ALA A 468 26.82 -35.78 10.85
CA ALA A 468 27.81 -34.82 10.41
C ALA A 468 28.30 -34.00 11.60
N ALA A 469 27.36 -33.59 12.44
CA ALA A 469 27.63 -32.90 13.69
C ALA A 469 28.56 -33.69 14.63
N ALA A 470 28.18 -34.91 15.00
CA ALA A 470 29.01 -35.75 15.87
C ALA A 470 30.43 -35.99 15.32
N ARG A 471 30.61 -36.04 13.99
CA ARG A 471 31.93 -36.20 13.36
C ARG A 471 32.81 -34.96 13.45
N GLU A 472 32.24 -33.77 13.25
CA GLU A 472 32.96 -32.49 13.30
C GLU A 472 33.30 -32.05 14.73
N ILE A 473 32.48 -32.38 15.75
CA ILE A 473 32.88 -32.21 17.16
C ILE A 473 34.07 -33.13 17.48
N GLY A 474 34.04 -34.37 17.01
CA GLY A 474 35.09 -35.35 17.26
C GLY A 474 36.45 -35.02 16.63
N SER A 475 36.51 -34.11 15.64
CA SER A 475 37.75 -33.68 14.97
C SER A 475 38.44 -32.50 15.65
N GLY A 476 37.83 -31.86 16.65
CA GLY A 476 38.48 -30.90 17.55
C GLY A 476 38.55 -29.44 17.08
N GLU A 477 38.02 -29.10 15.90
CA GLU A 477 37.84 -27.72 15.45
C GLU A 477 36.41 -27.54 14.93
N LEU A 478 35.61 -26.71 15.61
CA LEU A 478 34.27 -26.33 15.16
C LEU A 478 34.32 -24.92 14.56
N PRO A 479 34.28 -24.77 13.23
CA PRO A 479 34.03 -23.48 12.62
C PRO A 479 32.71 -22.89 13.17
N PRO A 480 32.61 -21.57 13.37
CA PRO A 480 31.40 -20.94 13.91
C PRO A 480 30.13 -21.19 13.08
N LEU A 481 30.27 -21.44 11.77
CA LEU A 481 29.16 -21.87 10.90
C LEU A 481 28.56 -23.22 11.32
N VAL A 482 29.41 -24.16 11.77
CA VAL A 482 29.01 -25.51 12.16
C VAL A 482 28.17 -25.45 13.44
N ILE A 483 28.50 -24.56 14.39
CA ILE A 483 27.71 -24.38 15.63
C ILE A 483 26.28 -23.88 15.33
N LYS A 484 26.11 -22.99 14.36
CA LYS A 484 24.80 -22.42 13.97
C LYS A 484 23.87 -23.50 13.38
N ASP A 485 24.43 -24.42 12.59
CA ASP A 485 23.68 -25.54 12.03
C ASP A 485 23.20 -26.52 13.12
N TYR A 486 23.98 -26.71 14.18
CA TYR A 486 23.60 -27.60 15.29
C TYR A 486 22.48 -27.01 16.12
N CYS A 487 22.56 -25.73 16.46
CA CYS A 487 21.47 -25.02 17.14
C CYS A 487 20.17 -25.13 16.35
N THR A 488 20.26 -25.08 15.02
CA THR A 488 19.12 -25.21 14.11
C THR A 488 18.57 -26.64 14.11
N VAL A 489 19.42 -27.66 14.08
CA VAL A 489 19.04 -29.08 14.19
C VAL A 489 18.43 -29.41 15.56
N LEU A 490 18.96 -28.83 16.65
CA LEU A 490 18.38 -28.98 17.98
C LEU A 490 16.98 -28.34 18.06
N ARG A 491 16.79 -27.17 17.46
CA ARG A 491 15.46 -26.54 17.35
C ARG A 491 14.51 -27.37 16.49
N LEU A 492 14.98 -28.00 15.41
CA LEU A 492 14.19 -28.94 14.62
C LEU A 492 13.74 -30.14 15.48
N LEU A 493 14.66 -30.75 16.22
CA LEU A 493 14.35 -31.88 17.10
C LEU A 493 13.35 -31.51 18.20
N SER A 494 13.37 -30.26 18.71
CA SER A 494 12.34 -29.80 19.66
C SER A 494 10.96 -29.64 19.03
N CYS A 495 10.87 -29.48 17.71
CA CYS A 495 9.63 -29.21 16.99
C CYS A 495 9.02 -30.44 16.32
N VAL A 496 9.68 -31.60 16.33
CA VAL A 496 9.24 -32.81 15.62
C VAL A 496 9.17 -34.03 16.53
N ASP A 497 7.99 -34.63 16.64
CA ASP A 497 7.82 -35.93 17.29
C ASP A 497 8.09 -37.08 16.30
N PHE A 498 9.21 -37.79 16.48
CA PHE A 498 9.59 -38.92 15.64
C PHE A 498 9.09 -40.27 16.18
N ARG A 499 8.24 -40.27 17.21
CA ARG A 499 7.66 -41.46 17.85
C ARG A 499 8.73 -42.51 18.18
N GLU A 500 8.72 -43.66 17.51
CA GLU A 500 9.64 -44.78 17.74
C GLU A 500 11.12 -44.41 17.51
N ARG A 501 11.41 -43.38 16.70
CA ARG A 501 12.78 -42.93 16.42
C ARG A 501 13.29 -41.86 17.39
N ASN A 502 12.46 -41.40 18.34
CA ASN A 502 12.89 -40.48 19.40
C ASN A 502 14.05 -41.07 20.23
N LEU A 503 14.05 -42.39 20.42
CA LEU A 503 15.10 -43.10 21.15
C LEU A 503 16.45 -43.06 20.40
N GLU A 504 16.43 -43.23 19.08
CA GLU A 504 17.61 -43.09 18.24
C GLU A 504 18.12 -41.64 18.23
N ALA A 505 17.21 -40.65 18.25
CA ALA A 505 17.55 -39.23 18.28
C ALA A 505 18.29 -38.87 19.57
N LEU A 506 17.78 -39.33 20.71
CA LEU A 506 18.40 -39.13 22.02
C LEU A 506 19.79 -39.77 22.11
N VAL A 507 19.99 -40.95 21.51
CA VAL A 507 21.32 -41.58 21.46
C VAL A 507 22.30 -40.73 20.66
N LEU A 508 21.92 -40.23 19.48
CA LEU A 508 22.78 -39.35 18.68
C LEU A 508 23.09 -38.03 19.39
N LEU A 509 22.11 -37.43 20.07
CA LEU A 509 22.31 -36.23 20.88
C LEU A 509 23.28 -36.47 22.04
N SER A 510 23.20 -37.64 22.70
CA SER A 510 24.11 -37.97 23.79
C SER A 510 25.58 -38.05 23.35
N GLN A 511 25.83 -38.38 22.08
CA GLN A 511 27.17 -38.44 21.49
C GLN A 511 27.73 -37.05 21.15
N ILE A 512 26.87 -36.04 21.03
CA ILE A 512 27.21 -34.64 20.72
C ILE A 512 27.48 -33.84 22.00
N ILE A 513 26.83 -34.20 23.12
CA ILE A 513 26.91 -33.48 24.40
C ILE A 513 28.12 -33.92 25.26
N GLN A 514 28.68 -35.10 24.99
CA GLN A 514 29.91 -35.61 25.62
C GLN A 514 31.15 -34.98 25.01
#